data_AF-A0A836RH31-F1
#
_entry.id   AF-A0A836RH31-F1
#
_cell.length_a   1.000
_cell.length_b   1.000
_cell.length_c   1.000
_cell.angle_alpha   90.00
_cell.angle_beta   90.00
_cell.angle_gamma   90.00
#
_symmetry.space_group_name_H-M   'P 1'
#
loop_
_entity.id
_entity.type
_entity.pdbx_description
1 polymer ?
#
loop_
_entity_poly.entity_id
_entity_poly.type
_entity_poly.pdbx_seq_one_letter_code
_entity_poly.pdbx_strand_id
1 'polypeptide(L)'
;EVAPEYDKYWKGALNWLISVVQRDKQGYLYWYMSTTAPKGHPSRRISIPGMCHVTRMFLAGYKRCGDKRYLETGLESARTLVERIPRKKDTSYGTAWTWSAAYRRNDRTPGLLAGHSHGLGNVISTLLDAYEAATDDSFRGEIRQALKGLLVNLRARATLTEHNGHTLVSWPSRRNRNIVETGYCYGQAGVVLPLLDMAEVFPDMALSDGTTPLSLANGSLRYLMSVAQEVRGGYIWPYMRHRKRSKNIGYGSGTGGIGWAFLRGAEVNRKADPAFAEQCMKYARGAVTYAVNLVLGNKGPDRLKRPGGDAGFGVCGGAGGAGVLLVKYAEAAGSRGPQLLRRIDQAIERIARRVIASTTEIDGTLVCPDRTHFKRINIALDYGQTGIVLGLSIAGQYLKNEELIDAAKKVADYIAQRAVREGGGYKFAQFHPLPD
;
A
#
# COMPACT_ATOMS: atom_id res chain seq x y z
N GLU A 1 12.73 -5.65 -8.13
CA GLU A 1 13.54 -4.85 -9.07
C GLU A 1 12.85 -4.82 -10.43
N VAL A 2 13.08 -3.80 -11.27
CA VAL A 2 12.55 -3.75 -12.65
C VAL A 2 13.56 -4.40 -13.58
N ALA A 3 13.12 -5.35 -14.41
CA ALA A 3 13.98 -6.01 -15.39
C ALA A 3 14.50 -4.99 -16.43
N PRO A 4 15.76 -5.10 -16.91
CA PRO A 4 16.39 -4.11 -17.78
C PRO A 4 15.58 -3.74 -19.04
N GLU A 5 14.92 -4.72 -19.65
CA GLU A 5 14.09 -4.55 -20.85
C GLU A 5 12.88 -3.62 -20.63
N TYR A 6 12.39 -3.52 -19.38
CA TYR A 6 11.27 -2.65 -19.02
C TYR A 6 11.70 -1.29 -18.47
N ASP A 7 13.00 -1.07 -18.28
CA ASP A 7 13.53 0.15 -17.65
C ASP A 7 13.14 1.41 -18.44
N LYS A 8 13.12 1.32 -19.78
CA LYS A 8 12.67 2.43 -20.66
C LYS A 8 11.22 2.83 -20.42
N TYR A 9 10.32 1.88 -20.12
CA TYR A 9 8.90 2.14 -19.89
C TYR A 9 8.68 2.76 -18.52
N TRP A 10 9.38 2.25 -17.51
CA TRP A 10 9.35 2.81 -16.16
C TRP A 10 9.92 4.24 -16.14
N LYS A 11 11.10 4.48 -16.73
CA LYS A 11 11.67 5.84 -16.89
C LYS A 11 10.74 6.73 -17.69
N GLY A 12 10.20 6.24 -18.79
CA GLY A 12 9.27 7.03 -19.60
C GLY A 12 7.97 7.35 -18.87
N ALA A 13 7.46 6.50 -17.97
CA ALA A 13 6.32 6.84 -17.12
C ALA A 13 6.62 8.04 -16.23
N LEU A 14 7.79 8.08 -15.60
CA LEU A 14 8.24 9.22 -14.78
C LEU A 14 8.46 10.47 -15.64
N ASN A 15 9.09 10.33 -16.81
CA ASN A 15 9.28 11.44 -17.74
C ASN A 15 7.94 12.02 -18.22
N TRP A 16 6.96 11.15 -18.49
CA TRP A 16 5.61 11.61 -18.85
C TRP A 16 4.95 12.34 -17.69
N LEU A 17 5.04 11.82 -16.46
CA LEU A 17 4.51 12.49 -15.27
C LEU A 17 5.14 13.87 -15.05
N ILE A 18 6.42 14.05 -15.37
CA ILE A 18 7.06 15.37 -15.39
C ILE A 18 6.46 16.24 -16.49
N SER A 19 6.29 15.72 -17.70
CA SER A 19 5.78 16.51 -18.83
C SER A 19 4.35 17.03 -18.65
N VAL A 20 3.56 16.37 -17.81
CA VAL A 20 2.15 16.71 -17.55
C VAL A 20 1.93 17.33 -16.16
N VAL A 21 2.98 17.49 -15.36
CA VAL A 21 2.86 18.20 -14.07
C VAL A 21 2.52 19.66 -14.34
N GLN A 22 1.64 20.22 -13.52
CA GLN A 22 1.28 21.62 -13.59
C GLN A 22 1.59 22.32 -12.29
N ARG A 23 1.79 23.63 -12.39
CA ARG A 23 1.93 24.53 -11.25
C ARG A 23 0.64 25.31 -11.09
N ASP A 24 0.15 25.45 -9.86
CA ASP A 24 -0.94 26.37 -9.61
C ASP A 24 -0.43 27.82 -9.50
N LYS A 25 -1.34 28.78 -9.23
CA LYS A 25 -1.02 30.21 -9.19
C LYS A 25 0.08 30.60 -8.19
N GLN A 26 0.44 29.71 -7.27
CA GLN A 26 1.48 29.95 -6.28
C GLN A 26 2.70 29.05 -6.51
N GLY A 27 2.80 28.42 -7.69
CA GLY A 27 3.97 27.66 -8.09
C GLY A 27 3.97 26.18 -7.69
N TYR A 28 2.97 25.67 -6.98
CA TYR A 28 2.99 24.31 -6.42
C TYR A 28 2.53 23.24 -7.40
N LEU A 29 3.19 22.07 -7.33
CA LEU A 29 2.96 20.96 -8.25
C LEU A 29 1.63 20.25 -8.00
N TYR A 30 0.93 19.93 -9.09
CA TYR A 30 -0.20 19.02 -9.10
C TYR A 30 -0.32 18.28 -10.43
N TRP A 31 -1.04 17.16 -10.41
CA TRP A 31 -1.39 16.36 -11.59
C TRP A 31 -2.90 16.26 -11.74
N TYR A 32 -3.35 16.00 -12.96
CA TYR A 32 -4.74 15.69 -13.27
C TYR A 32 -4.96 14.18 -13.33
N MET A 33 -6.13 13.72 -12.86
CA MET A 33 -6.53 12.31 -12.87
C MET A 33 -6.73 11.77 -14.30
N SER A 34 -7.17 12.63 -15.23
CA SER A 34 -7.31 12.28 -16.64
C SER A 34 -6.72 13.41 -17.47
N THR A 35 -5.41 13.31 -17.71
CA THR A 35 -4.68 14.20 -18.61
C THR A 35 -5.07 13.98 -20.08
N THR A 36 -5.79 12.91 -20.38
CA THR A 36 -6.37 12.58 -21.70
C THR A 36 -7.87 12.80 -21.77
N ALA A 37 -8.48 13.47 -20.78
CA ALA A 37 -9.90 13.83 -20.85
C ALA A 37 -10.12 14.77 -22.07
N PRO A 38 -11.14 14.54 -22.91
CA PRO A 38 -11.42 15.44 -24.03
C PRO A 38 -11.65 16.87 -23.55
N LYS A 39 -11.35 17.86 -24.40
CA LYS A 39 -11.54 19.27 -24.09
C LYS A 39 -12.98 19.52 -23.62
N GLY A 40 -13.15 20.17 -22.47
CA GLY A 40 -14.46 20.42 -21.84
C GLY A 40 -14.90 19.36 -20.82
N HIS A 41 -14.25 18.20 -20.75
CA HIS A 41 -14.50 17.26 -19.67
C HIS A 41 -13.82 17.73 -18.37
N PRO A 42 -14.52 17.65 -17.22
CA PRO A 42 -13.96 18.08 -15.94
C PRO A 42 -12.80 17.16 -15.55
N SER A 43 -11.57 17.61 -15.81
CA SER A 43 -10.39 16.94 -15.28
C SER A 43 -10.18 17.37 -13.83
N ARG A 44 -10.21 16.41 -12.92
CA ARG A 44 -10.00 16.67 -11.48
C ARG A 44 -8.53 16.51 -11.16
N ARG A 45 -7.99 17.39 -10.31
CA ARG A 45 -6.67 17.17 -9.71
C ARG A 45 -6.67 15.83 -8.99
N ILE A 46 -5.54 15.13 -9.02
CA ILE A 46 -5.38 13.91 -8.24
C ILE A 46 -5.57 14.21 -6.76
N SER A 47 -6.15 13.24 -6.04
CA SER A 47 -6.29 13.32 -4.58
C SER A 47 -4.93 13.33 -3.89
N ILE A 48 -4.89 13.75 -2.62
CA ILE A 48 -3.65 13.74 -1.83
C ILE A 48 -2.97 12.36 -1.81
N PRO A 49 -3.68 11.23 -1.60
CA PRO A 49 -3.03 9.92 -1.70
C PRO A 49 -2.44 9.62 -3.08
N GLY A 50 -3.07 10.09 -4.15
CA GLY A 50 -2.51 9.98 -5.50
C GLY A 50 -1.21 10.77 -5.64
N MET A 51 -1.19 11.99 -5.11
CA MET A 51 0.00 12.84 -5.11
C MET A 51 1.15 12.19 -4.33
N CYS A 52 0.86 11.64 -3.15
CA CYS A 52 1.82 10.84 -2.38
C CYS A 52 2.42 9.69 -3.21
N HIS A 53 1.60 8.93 -3.93
CA HIS A 53 2.12 7.86 -4.80
C HIS A 53 3.05 8.39 -5.89
N VAL A 54 2.67 9.47 -6.58
CA VAL A 54 3.52 10.09 -7.62
C VAL A 54 4.83 10.62 -7.03
N THR A 55 4.77 11.32 -5.89
CA THR A 55 5.97 11.80 -5.18
C THR A 55 6.92 10.65 -4.86
N ARG A 56 6.41 9.57 -4.25
CA ARG A 56 7.23 8.40 -3.89
C ARG A 56 7.79 7.69 -5.12
N MET A 57 7.06 7.66 -6.24
CA MET A 57 7.58 7.12 -7.50
C MET A 57 8.81 7.90 -8.00
N PHE A 58 8.78 9.24 -7.91
CA PHE A 58 9.93 10.06 -8.26
C PHE A 58 11.13 9.83 -7.34
N LEU A 59 10.91 9.82 -6.01
CA LEU A 59 11.98 9.60 -5.04
C LEU A 59 12.60 8.20 -5.17
N ALA A 60 11.78 7.16 -5.36
CA ALA A 60 12.24 5.83 -5.67
C ALA A 60 13.00 5.78 -7.00
N GLY A 61 12.58 6.59 -7.98
CA GLY A 61 13.26 6.66 -9.26
C GLY A 61 14.62 7.31 -9.20
N TYR A 62 14.76 8.38 -8.41
CA TYR A 62 16.07 8.96 -8.10
C TYR A 62 16.99 7.93 -7.43
N LYS A 63 16.51 7.23 -6.39
CA LYS A 63 17.30 6.20 -5.69
C LYS A 63 17.78 5.09 -6.64
N ARG A 64 16.99 4.77 -7.67
CA ARG A 64 17.33 3.73 -8.65
C ARG A 64 18.35 4.18 -9.69
N CYS A 65 18.23 5.39 -10.25
CA CYS A 65 19.03 5.78 -11.43
C CYS A 65 19.79 7.10 -11.30
N GLY A 66 19.70 7.79 -10.17
CA GLY A 66 20.42 9.05 -9.91
C GLY A 66 19.95 10.24 -10.75
N ASP A 67 18.82 10.15 -11.46
CA ASP A 67 18.33 11.26 -12.29
C ASP A 67 17.81 12.40 -11.39
N LYS A 68 18.55 13.51 -11.38
CA LYS A 68 18.27 14.67 -10.53
C LYS A 68 16.89 15.28 -10.78
N ARG A 69 16.34 15.17 -12.00
CA ARG A 69 14.99 15.69 -12.29
C ARG A 69 13.92 14.97 -11.48
N TYR A 70 14.11 13.68 -11.20
CA TYR A 70 13.22 12.91 -10.33
C TYR A 70 13.35 13.37 -8.88
N LEU A 71 14.56 13.61 -8.40
CA LEU A 71 14.78 14.14 -7.05
C LEU A 71 14.10 15.51 -6.89
N GLU A 72 14.39 16.45 -7.80
CA GLU A 72 13.84 17.81 -7.78
C GLU A 72 12.31 17.79 -7.79
N THR A 73 11.70 17.06 -8.73
CA THR A 73 10.23 16.94 -8.84
C THR A 73 9.63 16.28 -7.59
N GLY A 74 10.29 15.23 -7.05
CA GLY A 74 9.85 14.54 -5.85
C GLY A 74 9.87 15.43 -4.61
N LEU A 75 10.99 16.11 -4.36
CA LEU A 75 11.14 17.01 -3.21
C LEU A 75 10.21 18.21 -3.32
N GLU A 76 10.02 18.76 -4.51
CA GLU A 76 9.11 19.87 -4.71
C GLU A 76 7.63 19.48 -4.48
N SER A 77 7.25 18.27 -4.92
CA SER A 77 5.94 17.71 -4.62
C SER A 77 5.77 17.47 -3.10
N ALA A 78 6.81 17.00 -2.42
CA ALA A 78 6.79 16.86 -0.96
C ALA A 78 6.65 18.22 -0.26
N ARG A 79 7.32 19.26 -0.74
CA ARG A 79 7.21 20.63 -0.22
C ARG A 79 5.78 21.16 -0.33
N THR A 80 5.10 20.87 -1.45
CA THR A 80 3.67 21.17 -1.61
C THR A 80 2.80 20.49 -0.53
N LEU A 81 3.11 19.24 -0.17
CA LEU A 81 2.41 18.51 0.88
C LEU A 81 2.64 19.11 2.27
N VAL A 82 3.78 19.75 2.53
CA VAL A 82 4.16 20.33 3.84
C VAL A 82 3.65 21.76 3.99
N GLU A 83 3.89 22.62 3.01
CA GLU A 83 3.69 24.07 3.16
C GLU A 83 2.22 24.49 2.98
N ARG A 84 1.47 23.80 2.10
CA ARG A 84 0.19 24.35 1.60
C ARG A 84 -1.05 23.54 1.93
N ILE A 85 -0.95 22.22 1.85
CA ILE A 85 -2.11 21.35 1.97
C ILE A 85 -2.58 21.13 3.41
N PRO A 86 -1.71 21.07 4.45
CA PRO A 86 -2.18 20.68 5.77
C PRO A 86 -3.02 21.79 6.38
N ARG A 87 -4.15 21.40 6.98
CA ARG A 87 -4.88 22.23 7.94
C ARG A 87 -4.26 22.01 9.31
N LYS A 88 -3.90 23.11 9.97
CA LYS A 88 -3.31 23.11 11.31
C LYS A 88 -4.39 23.42 12.34
N LYS A 89 -4.40 22.68 13.45
CA LYS A 89 -5.33 22.90 14.57
C LYS A 89 -4.62 22.62 15.88
N ASP A 90 -4.71 23.54 16.83
CA ASP A 90 -4.13 23.32 18.15
C ASP A 90 -4.94 22.32 18.97
N THR A 91 -4.22 21.53 19.75
CA THR A 91 -4.73 20.49 20.64
C THR A 91 -3.93 20.53 21.94
N SER A 92 -4.38 19.81 22.96
CA SER A 92 -3.61 19.63 24.20
C SER A 92 -2.26 18.92 24.01
N TYR A 93 -2.02 18.30 22.85
CA TYR A 93 -0.79 17.59 22.52
C TYR A 93 0.15 18.40 21.60
N GLY A 94 -0.23 19.63 21.24
CA GLY A 94 0.45 20.50 20.27
C GLY A 94 -0.39 20.77 19.01
N THR A 95 0.24 21.27 17.96
CA THR A 95 -0.43 21.61 16.69
C THR A 95 -0.61 20.38 15.81
N ALA A 96 -1.85 19.94 15.64
CA ALA A 96 -2.24 18.84 14.77
C ALA A 96 -2.21 19.27 13.30
N TRP A 97 -1.62 18.44 12.43
CA TRP A 97 -1.63 18.65 10.98
C TRP A 97 -2.54 17.61 10.31
N THR A 98 -3.46 18.08 9.46
CA THR A 98 -4.44 17.22 8.78
C THR A 98 -4.49 17.49 7.28
N TRP A 99 -4.65 16.44 6.48
CA TRP A 99 -4.87 16.53 5.04
C TRP A 99 -6.32 16.17 4.73
N SER A 100 -6.97 16.88 3.83
CA SER A 100 -8.21 16.42 3.20
C SER A 100 -7.89 15.39 2.11
N ALA A 101 -8.91 14.65 1.66
CA ALA A 101 -8.73 13.75 0.52
C ALA A 101 -8.55 14.54 -0.80
N ALA A 102 -9.23 15.68 -0.93
CA ALA A 102 -9.13 16.52 -2.13
C ALA A 102 -7.93 17.47 -2.06
N TYR A 103 -7.31 17.73 -3.20
CA TYR A 103 -6.37 18.85 -3.38
C TYR A 103 -7.16 20.17 -3.41
N ARG A 104 -7.69 20.62 -2.26
CA ARG A 104 -8.45 21.88 -2.14
C ARG A 104 -8.23 22.50 -0.76
N ARG A 105 -7.74 23.74 -0.73
CA ARG A 105 -7.42 24.49 0.50
C ARG A 105 -8.62 24.63 1.46
N ASN A 106 -9.82 24.79 0.90
CA ASN A 106 -11.05 25.00 1.67
C ASN A 106 -11.91 23.74 1.81
N ASP A 107 -11.35 22.56 1.51
CA ASP A 107 -12.09 21.32 1.69
C ASP A 107 -12.34 21.08 3.20
N ARG A 108 -13.62 21.07 3.57
CA ARG A 108 -14.08 20.80 4.93
C ARG A 108 -14.35 19.32 5.17
N THR A 109 -14.11 18.44 4.19
CA THR A 109 -14.30 17.00 4.38
C THR A 109 -13.48 16.49 5.58
N PRO A 110 -14.00 15.47 6.30
CA PRO A 110 -13.25 14.80 7.35
C PRO A 110 -11.87 14.39 6.81
N GLY A 111 -10.82 14.94 7.41
CA GLY A 111 -9.46 14.72 6.92
C GLY A 111 -9.05 13.25 6.97
N LEU A 112 -8.10 12.87 6.12
CA LEU A 112 -6.91 12.10 6.51
C LEU A 112 -7.02 11.39 7.89
N LEU A 113 -7.14 10.07 7.99
CA LEU A 113 -7.08 9.32 9.27
C LEU A 113 -6.32 8.00 9.04
N ALA A 114 -6.84 6.85 9.48
CA ALA A 114 -6.21 5.56 9.24
C ALA A 114 -6.20 5.15 7.76
N GLY A 115 -5.39 4.14 7.45
CA GLY A 115 -5.13 3.63 6.12
C GLY A 115 -3.83 4.15 5.50
N HIS A 116 -3.24 3.35 4.63
CA HIS A 116 -2.11 3.74 3.79
C HIS A 116 -2.63 4.41 2.53
N SER A 117 -3.11 3.64 1.55
CA SER A 117 -3.52 4.11 0.22
C SER A 117 -4.62 5.19 0.21
N HIS A 118 -5.43 5.30 1.26
CA HIS A 118 -6.48 6.31 1.38
C HIS A 118 -6.40 7.11 2.70
N GLY A 119 -5.30 7.00 3.42
CA GLY A 119 -5.14 7.59 4.75
C GLY A 119 -3.83 8.34 4.95
N LEU A 120 -3.57 8.67 6.20
CA LEU A 120 -2.37 9.39 6.60
C LEU A 120 -1.12 8.52 6.50
N GLY A 121 -1.25 7.19 6.46
CA GLY A 121 -0.11 6.31 6.33
C GLY A 121 0.71 6.59 5.07
N ASN A 122 0.06 6.86 3.93
CA ASN A 122 0.79 7.20 2.70
C ASN A 122 1.41 8.60 2.76
N VAL A 123 0.81 9.55 3.48
CA VAL A 123 1.42 10.87 3.72
C VAL A 123 2.68 10.70 4.57
N ILE A 124 2.62 9.94 5.67
CA ILE A 124 3.78 9.67 6.54
C ILE A 124 4.90 9.01 5.74
N SER A 125 4.62 7.93 5.00
CA SER A 125 5.63 7.28 4.14
C SER A 125 6.24 8.24 3.13
N THR A 126 5.43 9.10 2.49
CA THR A 126 5.93 10.07 1.51
C THR A 126 6.87 11.08 2.13
N LEU A 127 6.53 11.57 3.33
CA LEU A 127 7.34 12.54 4.05
C LEU A 127 8.63 11.89 4.58
N LEU A 128 8.60 10.62 5.02
CA LEU A 128 9.81 9.88 5.39
C LEU A 128 10.74 9.68 4.17
N ASP A 129 10.20 9.26 3.03
CA ASP A 129 10.98 9.10 1.79
C ASP A 129 11.61 10.45 1.36
N ALA A 130 10.86 11.55 1.50
CA ALA A 130 11.37 12.89 1.20
C ALA A 130 12.43 13.36 2.20
N TYR A 131 12.28 13.01 3.49
CA TYR A 131 13.26 13.32 4.53
C TYR A 131 14.60 12.62 4.28
N GLU A 132 14.58 11.35 3.85
CA GLU A 132 15.78 10.59 3.47
C GLU A 132 16.47 11.20 2.24
N ALA A 133 15.69 11.68 1.27
CA ALA A 133 16.21 12.21 0.01
C ALA A 133 16.65 13.68 0.07
N ALA A 134 16.12 14.47 1.00
CA ALA A 134 16.43 15.90 1.10
C ALA A 134 17.85 16.14 1.61
N THR A 135 18.59 17.04 0.94
CA THR A 135 19.92 17.50 1.37
C THR A 135 19.88 18.85 2.10
N ASP A 136 18.74 19.55 2.06
CA ASP A 136 18.51 20.83 2.72
C ASP A 136 18.00 20.61 4.16
N ASP A 137 18.81 20.97 5.14
CA ASP A 137 18.49 20.82 6.56
C ASP A 137 17.25 21.63 6.99
N SER A 138 17.00 22.78 6.36
CA SER A 138 15.82 23.58 6.62
C SER A 138 14.56 22.80 6.25
N PHE A 139 14.52 22.28 5.01
CA PHE A 139 13.39 21.49 4.54
C PHE A 139 13.23 20.16 5.31
N ARG A 140 14.33 19.51 5.70
CA ARG A 140 14.28 18.34 6.60
C ARG A 140 13.64 18.68 7.95
N GLY A 141 13.95 19.86 8.50
CA GLY A 141 13.32 20.39 9.71
C GLY A 141 11.81 20.57 9.56
N GLU A 142 11.36 21.16 8.45
CA GLU A 142 9.93 21.32 8.13
C GLU A 142 9.21 19.98 7.99
N ILE A 143 9.82 19.00 7.31
CA ILE A 143 9.27 17.64 7.20
C ILE A 143 9.15 16.99 8.57
N ARG A 144 10.18 17.08 9.42
CA ARG A 144 10.14 16.55 10.79
C ARG A 144 9.02 17.19 11.61
N GLN A 145 8.81 18.50 11.46
CA GLN A 145 7.70 19.21 12.11
C GLN A 145 6.34 18.73 11.58
N ALA A 146 6.20 18.51 10.27
CA ALA A 146 4.98 17.99 9.66
C ALA A 146 4.65 16.56 10.17
N LEU A 147 5.66 15.70 10.28
CA LEU A 147 5.55 14.36 10.86
C LEU A 147 5.14 14.39 12.34
N LYS A 148 5.71 15.30 13.14
CA LYS A 148 5.26 15.52 14.52
C LYS A 148 3.80 16.01 14.57
N GLY A 149 3.41 16.92 13.67
CA GLY A 149 2.03 17.37 13.55
C GLY A 149 1.04 16.27 13.14
N LEU A 150 1.48 15.33 12.31
CA LEU A 150 0.73 14.10 11.97
C LEU A 150 0.55 13.20 13.20
N LEU A 151 1.59 13.03 14.01
CA LEU A 151 1.54 12.28 15.26
C LEU A 151 0.53 12.90 16.24
N VAL A 152 0.58 14.22 16.44
CA VAL A 152 -0.40 14.97 17.24
C VAL A 152 -1.82 14.72 16.76
N ASN A 153 -2.05 14.81 15.44
CA ASN A 153 -3.37 14.57 14.86
C ASN A 153 -3.87 13.13 15.09
N LEU A 154 -3.01 12.13 14.90
CA LEU A 154 -3.35 10.73 15.16
C LEU A 154 -3.68 10.52 16.64
N ARG A 155 -2.87 11.07 17.55
CA ARG A 155 -3.10 11.00 19.00
C ARG A 155 -4.43 11.65 19.41
N ALA A 156 -4.71 12.86 18.91
CA ALA A 156 -5.91 13.62 19.24
C ALA A 156 -7.21 12.99 18.70
N ARG A 157 -7.12 12.16 17.66
CA ARG A 157 -8.27 11.49 17.04
C ARG A 157 -8.36 9.99 17.35
N ALA A 158 -7.43 9.47 18.15
CA ALA A 158 -7.44 8.10 18.59
C ALA A 158 -8.54 7.86 19.64
N THR A 159 -9.22 6.73 19.55
CA THR A 159 -9.96 6.14 20.66
C THR A 159 -8.99 5.25 21.44
N LEU A 160 -8.78 5.60 22.70
CA LEU A 160 -7.98 4.81 23.63
C LEU A 160 -8.89 3.95 24.50
N THR A 161 -8.58 2.67 24.63
CA THR A 161 -9.27 1.75 25.53
C THR A 161 -8.24 0.90 26.26
N GLU A 162 -8.45 0.61 27.54
CA GLU A 162 -7.59 -0.28 28.30
C GLU A 162 -8.09 -1.73 28.20
N HIS A 163 -7.18 -2.67 27.98
CA HIS A 163 -7.48 -4.10 28.03
C HIS A 163 -6.29 -4.86 28.61
N ASN A 164 -6.51 -5.57 29.71
CA ASN A 164 -5.47 -6.33 30.45
C ASN A 164 -4.23 -5.47 30.79
N GLY A 165 -4.44 -4.24 31.25
CA GLY A 165 -3.35 -3.32 31.60
C GLY A 165 -2.57 -2.75 30.41
N HIS A 166 -3.09 -2.90 29.19
CA HIS A 166 -2.49 -2.33 28.00
C HIS A 166 -3.45 -1.38 27.28
N THR A 167 -2.91 -0.24 26.84
CA THR A 167 -3.62 0.70 25.98
C THR A 167 -3.76 0.15 24.56
N LEU A 168 -4.99 0.06 24.09
CA LEU A 168 -5.36 -0.19 22.71
C LEU A 168 -5.66 1.15 22.04
N VAL A 169 -5.14 1.32 20.84
CA VAL A 169 -5.30 2.54 20.04
C VAL A 169 -6.11 2.19 18.79
N SER A 170 -7.21 2.89 18.56
CA SER A 170 -7.97 2.71 17.34
C SER A 170 -8.38 4.05 16.74
N TRP A 171 -8.64 4.03 15.43
CA TRP A 171 -9.10 5.19 14.69
C TRP A 171 -10.40 4.83 13.96
N PRO A 172 -11.54 5.35 14.44
CA PRO A 172 -12.82 5.11 13.79
C PRO A 172 -12.86 5.57 12.33
N SER A 173 -13.63 4.86 11.51
CA SER A 173 -13.82 5.20 10.10
C SER A 173 -14.39 6.60 9.97
N ARG A 174 -13.88 7.33 8.97
CA ARG A 174 -14.36 8.69 8.68
C ARG A 174 -15.82 8.73 8.26
N ARG A 175 -16.33 7.62 7.73
CA ARG A 175 -17.71 7.48 7.25
C ARG A 175 -18.66 6.99 8.33
N ASN A 176 -18.14 6.27 9.34
CA ASN A 176 -18.94 5.71 10.41
C ASN A 176 -18.08 5.54 11.67
N ARG A 177 -18.34 6.34 12.70
CA ARG A 177 -17.58 6.32 13.96
C ARG A 177 -17.74 5.02 14.77
N ASN A 178 -18.74 4.21 14.44
CA ASN A 178 -18.98 2.91 15.08
C ASN A 178 -18.22 1.77 14.39
N ILE A 179 -17.49 2.07 13.31
CA ILE A 179 -16.71 1.08 12.56
C ILE A 179 -15.24 1.47 12.66
N VAL A 180 -14.40 0.51 13.03
CA VAL A 180 -12.94 0.65 12.91
C VAL A 180 -12.48 -0.27 11.79
N GLU A 181 -11.94 0.32 10.74
CA GLU A 181 -11.40 -0.42 9.60
C GLU A 181 -10.02 -0.99 9.97
N THR A 182 -9.78 -2.26 9.65
CA THR A 182 -8.57 -2.98 10.06
C THR A 182 -7.54 -3.13 8.94
N GLY A 183 -7.98 -3.15 7.68
CA GLY A 183 -7.14 -3.43 6.51
C GLY A 183 -6.10 -2.33 6.19
N TYR A 184 -5.14 -2.64 5.32
CA TYR A 184 -4.03 -1.76 4.99
C TYR A 184 -4.43 -0.48 4.22
N CYS A 185 -5.29 -0.57 3.21
CA CYS A 185 -5.63 0.58 2.36
C CYS A 185 -6.40 1.68 3.13
N TYR A 186 -7.28 1.27 4.06
CA TYR A 186 -8.25 2.17 4.69
C TYR A 186 -8.16 2.20 6.23
N GLY A 187 -7.52 1.22 6.86
CA GLY A 187 -7.65 0.95 8.27
C GLY A 187 -6.34 0.97 9.07
N GLN A 188 -6.42 0.41 10.27
CA GLN A 188 -5.36 0.39 11.30
C GLN A 188 -4.01 -0.08 10.74
N ALA A 189 -3.97 -1.23 10.06
CA ALA A 189 -2.73 -1.80 9.55
C ALA A 189 -1.97 -0.85 8.61
N GLY A 190 -2.70 0.01 7.89
CA GLY A 190 -2.13 0.97 6.95
C GLY A 190 -1.40 2.15 7.57
N VAL A 191 -1.73 2.50 8.82
CA VAL A 191 -1.06 3.57 9.55
C VAL A 191 -0.01 3.02 10.52
N VAL A 192 -0.18 1.78 11.01
CA VAL A 192 0.82 1.09 11.85
C VAL A 192 2.19 1.05 11.17
N LEU A 193 2.26 0.59 9.93
CA LEU A 193 3.52 0.41 9.22
C LEU A 193 4.36 1.69 9.15
N PRO A 194 3.84 2.81 8.62
CA PRO A 194 4.61 4.06 8.59
C PRO A 194 4.85 4.67 9.98
N LEU A 195 4.06 4.33 11.01
CA LEU A 195 4.39 4.73 12.39
C LEU A 195 5.59 3.95 12.95
N LEU A 196 5.73 2.67 12.60
CA LEU A 196 6.92 1.88 12.94
C LEU A 196 8.15 2.45 12.24
N ASP A 197 8.04 2.76 10.94
CA ASP A 197 9.14 3.37 10.18
C ASP A 197 9.51 4.76 10.78
N MET A 198 8.51 5.55 11.18
CA MET A 198 8.73 6.84 11.85
C MET A 198 9.42 6.68 13.20
N ALA A 199 9.18 5.60 13.94
CA ALA A 199 9.86 5.31 15.20
C ALA A 199 11.34 4.94 14.99
N GLU A 200 11.66 4.22 13.91
CA GLU A 200 13.04 3.88 13.56
C GLU A 200 13.82 5.13 13.12
N VAL A 201 13.19 6.04 12.37
CA VAL A 201 13.83 7.28 11.90
C VAL A 201 13.93 8.34 13.00
N PHE A 202 12.93 8.44 13.88
CA PHE A 202 12.87 9.44 14.96
C PHE A 202 12.54 8.81 16.32
N PRO A 203 13.48 8.05 16.92
CA PRO A 203 13.25 7.36 18.19
C PRO A 203 12.99 8.32 19.37
N ASP A 204 13.45 9.57 19.25
CA ASP A 204 13.27 10.65 20.22
C ASP A 204 11.98 11.46 20.02
N MET A 205 11.20 11.17 18.96
CA MET A 205 9.95 11.89 18.71
C MET A 205 8.88 11.52 19.75
N ALA A 206 8.58 12.47 20.63
CA ALA A 206 7.51 12.36 21.61
C ALA A 206 6.60 13.59 21.61
N LEU A 207 5.34 13.37 22.01
CA LEU A 207 4.37 14.41 22.34
C LEU A 207 4.46 14.81 23.82
N SER A 208 3.75 15.87 24.22
CA SER A 208 3.74 16.37 25.60
C SER A 208 3.23 15.36 26.63
N ASP A 209 2.39 14.40 26.22
CA ASP A 209 1.88 13.33 27.08
C ASP A 209 2.75 12.05 27.02
N GLY A 210 3.94 12.13 26.44
CA GLY A 210 4.85 10.98 26.28
C GLY A 210 4.48 10.04 25.13
N THR A 211 3.41 10.31 24.36
CA THR A 211 3.07 9.51 23.18
C THR A 211 4.20 9.54 22.16
N THR A 212 4.63 8.37 21.68
CA THR A 212 5.63 8.20 20.61
C THR A 212 4.99 7.56 19.38
N PRO A 213 5.65 7.59 18.20
CA PRO A 213 5.22 6.82 17.04
C PRO A 213 5.05 5.33 17.36
N LEU A 214 6.02 4.77 18.11
CA LEU A 214 6.03 3.37 18.49
C LEU A 214 4.87 3.02 19.45
N SER A 215 4.55 3.87 20.42
CA SER A 215 3.46 3.59 21.36
C SER A 215 2.09 3.57 20.65
N LEU A 216 1.85 4.47 19.68
CA LEU A 216 0.64 4.42 18.86
C LEU A 216 0.59 3.20 17.94
N ALA A 217 1.71 2.85 17.31
CA ALA A 217 1.79 1.66 16.46
C ALA A 217 1.49 0.39 17.27
N ASN A 218 2.13 0.23 18.42
CA ASN A 218 1.96 -0.93 19.30
C ASN A 218 0.53 -1.00 19.87
N GLY A 219 -0.03 0.13 20.30
CA GLY A 219 -1.43 0.18 20.75
C GLY A 219 -2.42 -0.22 19.64
N SER A 220 -2.13 0.15 18.39
CA SER A 220 -2.97 -0.23 17.24
C SER A 220 -2.80 -1.69 16.83
N LEU A 221 -1.60 -2.24 16.95
CA LEU A 221 -1.37 -3.69 16.84
C LEU A 221 -2.13 -4.46 17.92
N ARG A 222 -2.11 -4.00 19.19
CA ARG A 222 -2.90 -4.61 20.28
C ARG A 222 -4.40 -4.56 20.00
N TYR A 223 -4.89 -3.46 19.45
CA TYR A 223 -6.28 -3.38 18.98
C TYR A 223 -6.58 -4.42 17.89
N LEU A 224 -5.70 -4.56 16.89
CA LEU A 224 -5.86 -5.58 15.87
C LEU A 224 -5.85 -7.00 16.46
N MET A 225 -5.03 -7.26 17.48
CA MET A 225 -5.01 -8.55 18.19
C MET A 225 -6.34 -8.83 18.90
N SER A 226 -6.93 -7.82 19.56
CA SER A 226 -8.16 -7.99 20.36
C SER A 226 -9.42 -8.24 19.51
N VAL A 227 -9.43 -7.79 18.25
CA VAL A 227 -10.55 -7.99 17.33
C VAL A 227 -10.33 -9.11 16.32
N ALA A 228 -9.20 -9.83 16.41
CA ALA A 228 -8.93 -10.98 15.56
C ALA A 228 -9.90 -12.13 15.87
N GLN A 229 -10.36 -12.82 14.83
CA GLN A 229 -11.26 -13.97 14.94
C GLN A 229 -10.57 -15.21 14.41
N GLU A 230 -10.53 -16.26 15.22
CA GLU A 230 -9.96 -17.53 14.78
C GLU A 230 -10.87 -18.22 13.76
N VAL A 231 -10.33 -18.48 12.59
CA VAL A 231 -11.03 -19.13 11.47
C VAL A 231 -10.04 -19.97 10.70
N ARG A 232 -10.39 -21.23 10.43
CA ARG A 232 -9.53 -22.19 9.70
C ARG A 232 -8.13 -22.28 10.32
N GLY A 233 -8.02 -22.33 11.65
CA GLY A 233 -6.73 -22.41 12.36
C GLY A 233 -5.81 -21.19 12.18
N GLY A 234 -6.32 -20.09 11.63
CA GLY A 234 -5.62 -18.81 11.51
C GLY A 234 -6.52 -17.66 11.94
N TYR A 235 -6.19 -16.43 11.55
CA TYR A 235 -6.96 -15.25 11.94
C TYR A 235 -7.55 -14.48 10.76
N ILE A 236 -8.77 -13.97 10.95
CA ILE A 236 -9.38 -12.94 10.13
C ILE A 236 -9.75 -11.72 10.98
N TRP A 237 -9.98 -10.59 10.32
CA TRP A 237 -10.35 -9.35 10.99
C TRP A 237 -11.68 -8.80 10.48
N PRO A 238 -12.47 -8.15 11.34
CA PRO A 238 -13.67 -7.45 10.91
C PRO A 238 -13.31 -6.19 10.11
N TYR A 239 -14.20 -5.76 9.22
CA TYR A 239 -14.11 -4.47 8.51
C TYR A 239 -12.82 -4.23 7.68
N MET A 240 -12.20 -5.29 7.13
CA MET A 240 -11.03 -5.14 6.25
C MET A 240 -11.31 -4.32 4.97
N ARG A 241 -12.58 -4.22 4.55
CA ARG A 241 -13.06 -3.38 3.42
C ARG A 241 -14.49 -2.86 3.65
N HIS A 242 -14.73 -2.19 4.78
CA HIS A 242 -16.06 -1.71 5.21
C HIS A 242 -17.11 -2.83 5.46
N ARG A 243 -16.77 -4.10 5.26
CA ARG A 243 -17.66 -5.26 5.48
C ARG A 243 -17.30 -5.98 6.77
N LYS A 244 -18.31 -6.27 7.60
CA LYS A 244 -18.15 -6.89 8.93
C LYS A 244 -17.39 -8.22 8.92
N ARG A 245 -17.55 -9.04 7.87
CA ARG A 245 -16.87 -10.35 7.72
C ARG A 245 -16.32 -10.54 6.30
N SER A 246 -15.29 -9.79 5.97
CA SER A 246 -14.54 -9.99 4.72
C SER A 246 -13.67 -11.25 4.85
N LYS A 247 -13.60 -12.09 3.81
CA LYS A 247 -12.66 -13.22 3.74
C LYS A 247 -11.47 -12.92 2.81
N ASN A 248 -11.29 -11.64 2.49
CA ASN A 248 -10.23 -11.15 1.60
C ASN A 248 -8.84 -11.44 2.19
N ILE A 249 -7.97 -12.05 1.39
CA ILE A 249 -6.58 -12.35 1.73
C ILE A 249 -5.58 -11.39 1.09
N GLY A 250 -6.05 -10.47 0.25
CA GLY A 250 -5.22 -9.50 -0.44
C GLY A 250 -4.51 -8.54 0.50
N TYR A 251 -3.48 -7.89 -0.04
CA TYR A 251 -2.59 -7.04 0.73
C TYR A 251 -3.28 -5.75 1.19
N GLY A 252 -4.00 -5.09 0.29
CA GLY A 252 -4.63 -3.80 0.56
C GLY A 252 -5.82 -3.88 1.51
N SER A 253 -6.79 -4.75 1.22
CA SER A 253 -8.07 -4.80 1.95
C SER A 253 -8.35 -6.17 2.59
N GLY A 254 -7.31 -6.95 2.85
CA GLY A 254 -7.41 -8.31 3.36
C GLY A 254 -6.38 -8.63 4.44
N THR A 255 -6.31 -9.91 4.80
CA THR A 255 -5.40 -10.42 5.85
C THR A 255 -3.93 -10.23 5.50
N GLY A 256 -3.58 -10.09 4.20
CA GLY A 256 -2.22 -9.85 3.71
C GLY A 256 -1.54 -8.64 4.35
N GLY A 257 -2.18 -7.47 4.29
CA GLY A 257 -1.61 -6.24 4.84
C GLY A 257 -1.62 -6.18 6.36
N ILE A 258 -2.59 -6.83 7.00
CA ILE A 258 -2.65 -6.94 8.47
C ILE A 258 -1.53 -7.85 8.97
N GLY A 259 -1.34 -9.01 8.33
CA GLY A 259 -0.24 -9.92 8.63
C GLY A 259 1.12 -9.25 8.44
N TRP A 260 1.26 -8.38 7.43
CA TRP A 260 2.49 -7.62 7.21
C TRP A 260 2.74 -6.58 8.32
N ALA A 261 1.69 -5.87 8.78
CA ALA A 261 1.81 -4.97 9.92
C ALA A 261 2.27 -5.70 11.18
N PHE A 262 1.75 -6.90 11.45
CA PHE A 262 2.24 -7.74 12.54
C PHE A 262 3.67 -8.21 12.35
N LEU A 263 4.06 -8.61 11.13
CA LEU A 263 5.42 -9.03 10.84
C LEU A 263 6.43 -7.90 11.12
N ARG A 264 6.13 -6.68 10.65
CA ARG A 264 6.94 -5.50 10.96
C ARG A 264 6.92 -5.14 12.45
N GLY A 265 5.78 -5.26 13.11
CA GLY A 265 5.68 -5.10 14.56
C GLY A 265 6.62 -6.04 15.33
N ALA A 266 6.73 -7.31 14.89
CA ALA A 266 7.65 -8.29 15.47
C ALA A 266 9.12 -7.93 15.23
N GLU A 267 9.45 -7.38 14.06
CA GLU A 267 10.81 -6.94 13.73
C GLU A 267 11.24 -5.74 14.58
N VAL A 268 10.42 -4.67 14.60
CA VAL A 268 10.75 -3.42 15.32
C VAL A 268 10.82 -3.64 16.83
N ASN A 269 9.90 -4.43 17.39
CA ASN A 269 9.86 -4.67 18.84
C ASN A 269 10.82 -5.77 19.33
N ARG A 270 11.55 -6.47 18.43
CA ARG A 270 12.36 -7.63 18.79
C ARG A 270 13.33 -7.40 19.95
N LYS A 271 13.92 -6.20 20.02
CA LYS A 271 14.86 -5.81 21.08
C LYS A 271 14.18 -5.12 22.25
N ALA A 272 13.25 -4.21 21.97
CA ALA A 272 12.63 -3.35 22.99
C ALA A 272 11.55 -4.05 23.82
N ASP A 273 10.77 -4.95 23.20
CA ASP A 273 9.72 -5.74 23.85
C ASP A 273 9.62 -7.12 23.19
N PRO A 274 10.52 -8.06 23.55
CA PRO A 274 10.57 -9.39 22.93
C PRO A 274 9.27 -10.19 23.08
N ALA A 275 8.56 -10.01 24.21
CA ALA A 275 7.29 -10.68 24.46
C ALA A 275 6.20 -10.18 23.51
N PHE A 276 6.10 -8.86 23.31
CA PHE A 276 5.17 -8.31 22.34
C PHE A 276 5.57 -8.64 20.89
N ALA A 277 6.86 -8.71 20.59
CA ALA A 277 7.34 -9.16 19.29
C ALA A 277 6.91 -10.61 18.99
N GLU A 278 6.96 -11.50 19.99
CA GLU A 278 6.45 -12.88 19.85
C GLU A 278 4.93 -12.91 19.62
N GLN A 279 4.16 -12.08 20.33
CA GLN A 279 2.72 -11.94 20.07
C GLN A 279 2.47 -11.47 18.64
N CYS A 280 3.19 -10.44 18.17
CA CYS A 280 3.09 -9.98 16.78
C CYS A 280 3.38 -11.13 15.80
N MET A 281 4.43 -11.92 16.02
CA MET A 281 4.76 -13.06 15.17
C MET A 281 3.68 -14.15 15.18
N LYS A 282 3.03 -14.40 16.33
CA LYS A 282 1.87 -15.30 16.43
C LYS A 282 0.72 -14.84 15.53
N TYR A 283 0.38 -13.56 15.53
CA TYR A 283 -0.71 -13.04 14.70
C TYR A 283 -0.34 -12.97 13.21
N ALA A 284 0.92 -12.66 12.88
CA ALA A 284 1.44 -12.79 11.51
C ALA A 284 1.32 -14.23 10.99
N ARG A 285 1.75 -15.21 11.81
CA ARG A 285 1.59 -16.65 11.51
C ARG A 285 0.14 -17.04 11.32
N GLY A 286 -0.77 -16.52 12.15
CA GLY A 286 -2.20 -16.79 12.03
C GLY A 286 -2.81 -16.21 10.74
N ALA A 287 -2.41 -15.02 10.31
CA ALA A 287 -2.83 -14.45 9.01
C ALA A 287 -2.35 -15.33 7.84
N VAL A 288 -1.11 -15.79 7.88
CA VAL A 288 -0.51 -16.71 6.90
C VAL A 288 -1.22 -18.06 6.88
N THR A 289 -1.47 -18.63 8.07
CA THR A 289 -2.16 -19.93 8.20
C THR A 289 -3.57 -19.86 7.62
N TYR A 290 -4.32 -18.79 7.90
CA TYR A 290 -5.62 -18.57 7.28
C TYR A 290 -5.53 -18.49 5.75
N ALA A 291 -4.59 -17.70 5.21
CA ALA A 291 -4.41 -17.54 3.77
C ALA A 291 -4.06 -18.88 3.08
N VAL A 292 -3.10 -19.63 3.64
CA VAL A 292 -2.71 -20.96 3.15
C VAL A 292 -3.89 -21.92 3.18
N ASN A 293 -4.61 -22.01 4.31
CA ASN A 293 -5.76 -22.91 4.44
C ASN A 293 -6.93 -22.52 3.53
N LEU A 294 -7.11 -21.23 3.25
CA LEU A 294 -8.11 -20.76 2.29
C LEU A 294 -7.72 -21.17 0.87
N VAL A 295 -6.48 -20.92 0.46
CA VAL A 295 -5.97 -21.22 -0.88
C VAL A 295 -5.97 -22.71 -1.15
N LEU A 296 -5.40 -23.51 -0.25
CA LEU A 296 -5.26 -24.95 -0.42
C LEU A 296 -6.60 -25.70 -0.24
N GLY A 297 -7.49 -25.19 0.61
CA GLY A 297 -8.81 -25.80 0.84
C GLY A 297 -9.85 -25.44 -0.22
N ASN A 298 -9.60 -24.48 -1.10
CA ASN A 298 -10.55 -24.07 -2.13
C ASN A 298 -10.54 -25.06 -3.30
N LYS A 299 -11.55 -25.94 -3.38
CA LYS A 299 -11.74 -26.88 -4.51
C LYS A 299 -12.39 -26.24 -5.75
N GLY A 300 -12.56 -24.91 -5.76
CA GLY A 300 -13.13 -24.19 -6.90
C GLY A 300 -12.29 -24.34 -8.17
N PRO A 301 -12.82 -23.89 -9.32
CA PRO A 301 -12.14 -24.05 -10.60
C PRO A 301 -10.75 -23.42 -10.57
N ASP A 302 -9.83 -23.97 -11.36
CA ASP A 302 -8.45 -23.48 -11.44
C ASP A 302 -8.40 -22.00 -11.86
N ARG A 303 -9.41 -21.53 -12.60
CA ARG A 303 -9.53 -20.12 -13.01
C ARG A 303 -10.18 -19.23 -11.95
N LEU A 304 -9.54 -18.09 -11.67
CA LEU A 304 -10.07 -16.97 -10.91
C LEU A 304 -11.04 -16.18 -11.79
N LYS A 305 -12.26 -15.94 -11.31
CA LYS A 305 -13.34 -15.35 -12.12
C LYS A 305 -13.38 -13.82 -12.12
N ARG A 306 -12.73 -13.16 -11.17
CA ARG A 306 -12.83 -11.70 -10.98
C ARG A 306 -11.58 -11.09 -10.34
N PRO A 307 -11.34 -9.79 -10.52
CA PRO A 307 -10.36 -9.08 -9.70
C PRO A 307 -10.84 -8.97 -8.24
N GLY A 308 -9.92 -9.23 -7.33
CA GLY A 308 -10.12 -9.13 -5.88
C GLY A 308 -11.21 -10.02 -5.25
N GLY A 309 -11.37 -9.86 -3.94
CA GLY A 309 -12.18 -10.73 -3.08
C GLY A 309 -11.44 -11.99 -2.65
N ASP A 310 -12.17 -12.91 -2.03
CA ASP A 310 -11.66 -14.11 -1.34
C ASP A 310 -10.81 -15.05 -2.22
N ALA A 311 -10.88 -14.91 -3.55
CA ALA A 311 -10.12 -15.66 -4.54
C ALA A 311 -10.04 -14.93 -5.90
N GLY A 312 -9.88 -13.59 -5.90
CA GLY A 312 -9.67 -12.84 -7.13
C GLY A 312 -8.20 -12.60 -7.45
N PHE A 313 -7.89 -12.15 -8.67
CA PHE A 313 -6.54 -11.71 -9.03
C PHE A 313 -6.28 -10.26 -8.57
N GLY A 314 -5.01 -9.85 -8.51
CA GLY A 314 -4.58 -8.51 -8.09
C GLY A 314 -3.99 -8.42 -6.67
N VAL A 315 -3.30 -7.32 -6.39
CA VAL A 315 -2.51 -7.15 -5.15
C VAL A 315 -3.35 -6.58 -4.01
N CYS A 316 -4.15 -5.54 -4.26
CA CYS A 316 -4.88 -4.86 -3.18
C CYS A 316 -6.02 -5.70 -2.62
N GLY A 317 -6.74 -6.45 -3.45
CA GLY A 317 -7.88 -7.23 -2.99
C GLY A 317 -7.83 -8.71 -3.33
N GLY A 318 -6.76 -9.21 -3.94
CA GLY A 318 -6.71 -10.55 -4.50
C GLY A 318 -5.55 -11.40 -4.00
N ALA A 319 -5.46 -12.60 -4.56
CA ALA A 319 -4.47 -13.61 -4.21
C ALA A 319 -3.02 -13.15 -4.48
N GLY A 320 -2.78 -12.24 -5.44
CA GLY A 320 -1.45 -11.69 -5.69
C GLY A 320 -0.87 -10.99 -4.46
N GLY A 321 -1.70 -10.27 -3.69
CA GLY A 321 -1.26 -9.62 -2.46
C GLY A 321 -1.05 -10.58 -1.29
N ALA A 322 -1.79 -11.70 -1.26
CA ALA A 322 -1.52 -12.77 -0.31
C ALA A 322 -0.13 -13.38 -0.56
N GLY A 323 0.23 -13.62 -1.82
CA GLY A 323 1.57 -14.10 -2.20
C GLY A 323 2.70 -13.24 -1.64
N VAL A 324 2.57 -11.91 -1.67
CA VAL A 324 3.57 -10.99 -1.10
C VAL A 324 3.74 -11.20 0.40
N LEU A 325 2.66 -11.33 1.17
CA LEU A 325 2.76 -11.64 2.61
C LEU A 325 3.41 -13.00 2.84
N LEU A 326 2.99 -14.02 2.08
CA LEU A 326 3.46 -15.38 2.23
C LEU A 326 4.99 -15.49 2.06
N VAL A 327 5.54 -14.85 1.01
CA VAL A 327 6.99 -14.77 0.78
C VAL A 327 7.69 -14.07 1.93
N LYS A 328 7.23 -12.86 2.30
CA LYS A 328 7.85 -12.09 3.40
C LYS A 328 7.85 -12.84 4.72
N TYR A 329 6.77 -13.54 5.04
CA TYR A 329 6.71 -14.34 6.24
C TYR A 329 7.68 -15.52 6.19
N ALA A 330 7.76 -16.21 5.06
CA ALA A 330 8.67 -17.35 4.93
C ALA A 330 10.14 -16.93 5.05
N GLU A 331 10.52 -15.80 4.46
CA GLU A 331 11.85 -15.18 4.63
C GLU A 331 12.14 -14.88 6.10
N ALA A 332 11.17 -14.26 6.81
CA ALA A 332 11.34 -13.89 8.21
C ALA A 332 11.31 -15.09 9.18
N ALA A 333 10.57 -16.15 8.85
CA ALA A 333 10.49 -17.37 9.66
C ALA A 333 11.76 -18.24 9.54
N GLY A 334 12.51 -18.12 8.44
CA GLY A 334 13.71 -18.91 8.18
C GLY A 334 13.40 -20.40 8.17
N SER A 335 14.07 -21.20 9.01
CA SER A 335 13.84 -22.65 9.13
C SER A 335 12.75 -23.03 10.15
N ARG A 336 12.14 -22.06 10.84
CA ARG A 336 11.17 -22.33 11.91
C ARG A 336 9.82 -22.76 11.32
N GLY A 337 9.36 -23.96 11.67
CA GLY A 337 8.06 -24.47 11.23
C GLY A 337 8.07 -25.01 9.79
N PRO A 338 8.92 -26.00 9.46
CA PRO A 338 9.12 -26.49 8.09
C PRO A 338 7.84 -26.99 7.42
N GLN A 339 6.88 -27.52 8.18
CA GLN A 339 5.59 -27.94 7.64
C GLN A 339 4.76 -26.75 7.14
N LEU A 340 4.77 -25.61 7.83
CA LEU A 340 4.05 -24.42 7.37
C LEU A 340 4.73 -23.83 6.14
N LEU A 341 6.06 -23.78 6.11
CA LEU A 341 6.83 -23.27 4.97
C LEU A 341 6.54 -24.07 3.68
N ARG A 342 6.56 -25.40 3.73
CA ARG A 342 6.16 -26.23 2.57
C ARG A 342 4.74 -25.93 2.08
N ARG A 343 3.81 -25.66 3.01
CA ARG A 343 2.43 -25.31 2.66
C ARG A 343 2.30 -23.89 2.11
N ILE A 344 3.19 -22.98 2.52
CA ILE A 344 3.33 -21.65 1.93
C ILE A 344 3.77 -21.79 0.48
N ASP A 345 4.80 -22.59 0.19
CA ASP A 345 5.29 -22.83 -1.18
C ASP A 345 4.17 -23.34 -2.08
N GLN A 346 3.46 -24.38 -1.62
CA GLN A 346 2.28 -24.94 -2.30
C GLN A 346 1.18 -23.89 -2.53
N ALA A 347 0.93 -23.01 -1.56
CA ALA A 347 -0.08 -21.97 -1.68
C ALA A 347 0.34 -20.89 -2.69
N ILE A 348 1.61 -20.47 -2.68
CA ILE A 348 2.16 -19.49 -3.63
C ILE A 348 2.08 -20.06 -5.05
N GLU A 349 2.56 -21.29 -5.26
CA GLU A 349 2.51 -21.95 -6.56
C GLU A 349 1.07 -22.07 -7.06
N ARG A 350 0.16 -22.53 -6.19
CA ARG A 350 -1.26 -22.64 -6.55
C ARG A 350 -1.87 -21.29 -6.91
N ILE A 351 -1.57 -20.22 -6.17
CA ILE A 351 -2.04 -18.87 -6.53
C ILE A 351 -1.53 -18.49 -7.93
N ALA A 352 -0.24 -18.65 -8.17
CA ALA A 352 0.39 -18.25 -9.43
C ALA A 352 -0.18 -19.02 -10.62
N ARG A 353 -0.29 -20.36 -10.52
CA ARG A 353 -0.88 -21.21 -11.56
C ARG A 353 -2.34 -20.86 -11.83
N ARG A 354 -3.13 -20.56 -10.80
CA ARG A 354 -4.52 -20.12 -10.99
C ARG A 354 -4.61 -18.76 -11.67
N VAL A 355 -3.72 -17.83 -11.36
CA VAL A 355 -3.63 -16.54 -12.06
C VAL A 355 -3.32 -16.77 -13.53
N ILE A 356 -2.28 -17.55 -13.86
CA ILE A 356 -1.91 -17.90 -15.24
C ILE A 356 -3.09 -18.56 -15.96
N ALA A 357 -3.73 -19.57 -15.35
CA ALA A 357 -4.89 -20.23 -15.94
C ALA A 357 -6.08 -19.29 -16.20
N SER A 358 -6.14 -18.14 -15.51
CA SER A 358 -7.18 -17.11 -15.70
C SER A 358 -6.88 -16.14 -16.84
N THR A 359 -5.66 -16.18 -17.37
CA THR A 359 -5.24 -15.31 -18.47
C THR A 359 -5.80 -15.77 -19.82
N THR A 360 -5.83 -14.84 -20.76
CA THR A 360 -6.05 -15.07 -22.19
C THR A 360 -4.79 -14.61 -22.91
N GLU A 361 -4.35 -15.37 -23.92
CA GLU A 361 -3.24 -14.95 -24.77
C GLU A 361 -3.73 -14.00 -25.87
N ILE A 362 -3.04 -12.87 -26.06
CA ILE A 362 -3.33 -11.86 -27.08
C ILE A 362 -1.98 -11.41 -27.64
N ASP A 363 -1.76 -11.54 -28.95
CA ASP A 363 -0.52 -11.11 -29.61
C ASP A 363 0.76 -11.66 -28.95
N GLY A 364 0.74 -12.93 -28.51
CA GLY A 364 1.86 -13.58 -27.80
C GLY A 364 2.06 -13.15 -26.34
N THR A 365 1.19 -12.28 -25.81
CA THR A 365 1.24 -11.77 -24.44
C THR A 365 0.10 -12.31 -23.59
N LEU A 366 0.21 -12.24 -22.26
CA LEU A 366 -0.83 -12.73 -21.35
C LEU A 366 -1.61 -11.57 -20.74
N VAL A 367 -2.94 -11.68 -20.73
CA VAL A 367 -3.81 -10.70 -20.07
C VAL A 367 -4.81 -11.36 -19.15
N CYS A 368 -5.09 -10.73 -18.02
CA CYS A 368 -6.20 -11.14 -17.15
C CYS A 368 -7.39 -10.18 -17.28
N PRO A 369 -8.42 -10.53 -18.07
CA PRO A 369 -9.56 -9.65 -18.30
C PRO A 369 -10.46 -9.54 -17.06
N ASP A 370 -11.01 -8.36 -16.76
CA ASP A 370 -12.13 -8.26 -15.80
C ASP A 370 -13.42 -8.73 -16.49
N ARG A 371 -13.67 -10.04 -16.36
CA ARG A 371 -14.84 -10.71 -16.93
C ARG A 371 -16.16 -10.39 -16.23
N THR A 372 -16.12 -9.70 -15.10
CA THR A 372 -17.29 -9.49 -14.23
C THR A 372 -17.89 -8.11 -14.35
N HIS A 373 -17.08 -7.05 -14.30
CA HIS A 373 -17.63 -5.70 -14.13
C HIS A 373 -17.52 -4.85 -15.39
N PHE A 374 -16.54 -5.14 -16.25
CA PHE A 374 -16.15 -4.14 -17.24
C PHE A 374 -15.84 -4.67 -18.63
N LYS A 375 -15.68 -5.98 -18.81
CA LYS A 375 -15.27 -6.58 -20.10
C LYS A 375 -14.08 -5.84 -20.72
N ARG A 376 -13.09 -5.53 -19.87
CA ARG A 376 -11.92 -4.73 -20.23
C ARG A 376 -10.69 -5.22 -19.48
N ILE A 377 -9.52 -4.80 -19.94
CA ILE A 377 -8.24 -5.09 -19.32
C ILE A 377 -7.86 -3.89 -18.46
N ASN A 378 -7.73 -4.10 -17.16
CA ASN A 378 -7.24 -3.08 -16.22
C ASN A 378 -5.73 -3.19 -16.08
N ILE A 379 -5.00 -2.09 -16.22
CA ILE A 379 -3.54 -2.04 -16.08
C ILE A 379 -3.11 -1.72 -14.63
N ALA A 380 -4.01 -1.19 -13.80
CA ALA A 380 -3.68 -0.70 -12.47
C ALA A 380 -3.07 -1.77 -11.53
N LEU A 381 -2.24 -1.33 -10.58
CA LEU A 381 -1.57 -2.21 -9.61
C LEU A 381 -2.54 -2.98 -8.70
N ASP A 382 -3.64 -2.34 -8.31
CA ASP A 382 -4.55 -2.84 -7.30
C ASP A 382 -5.33 -4.09 -7.76
N TYR A 383 -5.84 -4.06 -8.99
CA TYR A 383 -6.76 -5.05 -9.56
C TYR A 383 -6.44 -5.43 -11.01
N GLY A 384 -5.31 -4.99 -11.56
CA GLY A 384 -4.97 -5.11 -12.97
C GLY A 384 -3.63 -5.79 -13.26
N GLN A 385 -3.16 -5.65 -14.50
CA GLN A 385 -1.97 -6.33 -15.04
C GLN A 385 -0.71 -6.02 -14.24
N THR A 386 -0.51 -4.77 -13.81
CA THR A 386 0.69 -4.41 -13.02
C THR A 386 0.75 -5.20 -11.70
N GLY A 387 -0.40 -5.44 -11.05
CA GLY A 387 -0.47 -6.26 -9.86
C GLY A 387 -0.19 -7.74 -10.12
N ILE A 388 -0.55 -8.23 -11.30
CA ILE A 388 -0.26 -9.60 -11.74
C ILE A 388 1.22 -9.78 -12.00
N VAL A 389 1.86 -8.84 -12.72
CA VAL A 389 3.32 -8.83 -12.93
C VAL A 389 4.03 -8.89 -11.59
N LEU A 390 3.65 -8.03 -10.64
CA LEU A 390 4.26 -8.00 -9.31
C LEU A 390 4.09 -9.34 -8.57
N GLY A 391 2.88 -9.89 -8.55
CA GLY A 391 2.58 -11.15 -7.86
C GLY A 391 3.32 -12.34 -8.46
N LEU A 392 3.31 -12.49 -9.78
CA LEU A 392 4.00 -13.58 -10.48
C LEU A 392 5.52 -13.46 -10.39
N SER A 393 6.07 -12.25 -10.51
CA SER A 393 7.52 -12.03 -10.38
C SER A 393 8.03 -12.41 -8.99
N ILE A 394 7.33 -11.96 -7.94
CA ILE A 394 7.68 -12.31 -6.55
C ILE A 394 7.58 -13.82 -6.33
N ALA A 395 6.51 -14.45 -6.81
CA ALA A 395 6.33 -15.90 -6.69
C ALA A 395 7.43 -16.68 -7.43
N GLY A 396 7.74 -16.29 -8.68
CA GLY A 396 8.77 -16.94 -9.49
C GLY A 396 10.16 -16.80 -8.90
N GLN A 397 10.52 -15.61 -8.39
CA GLN A 397 11.82 -15.38 -7.74
C GLN A 397 11.96 -16.21 -6.47
N TYR A 398 10.93 -16.20 -5.62
CA TYR A 398 10.93 -16.93 -4.36
C TYR A 398 11.00 -18.45 -4.57
N LEU A 399 10.19 -18.99 -5.47
CA LEU A 399 10.14 -20.42 -5.78
C LEU A 399 11.24 -20.88 -6.74
N LYS A 400 12.05 -19.96 -7.28
CA LYS A 400 13.01 -20.21 -8.37
C LYS A 400 12.37 -20.92 -9.56
N ASN A 401 11.20 -20.43 -9.98
CA ASN A 401 10.38 -21.03 -11.03
C ASN A 401 10.32 -20.12 -12.26
N GLU A 402 11.06 -20.50 -13.32
CA GLU A 402 11.16 -19.75 -14.57
C GLU A 402 9.83 -19.65 -15.34
N GLU A 403 8.94 -20.65 -15.25
CA GLU A 403 7.61 -20.60 -15.88
C GLU A 403 6.79 -19.40 -15.36
N LEU A 404 6.89 -19.14 -14.05
CA LEU A 404 6.20 -18.01 -13.42
C LEU A 404 6.84 -16.67 -13.81
N ILE A 405 8.16 -16.62 -13.96
CA ILE A 405 8.89 -15.44 -14.43
C ILE A 405 8.52 -15.12 -15.88
N ASP A 406 8.49 -16.13 -16.75
CA ASP A 406 8.13 -15.96 -18.15
C ASP A 406 6.67 -15.55 -18.31
N ALA A 407 5.76 -16.10 -17.51
CA ALA A 407 4.39 -15.61 -17.46
C ALA A 407 4.31 -14.14 -17.01
N ALA A 408 5.10 -13.73 -16.00
CA ALA A 408 5.17 -12.34 -15.57
C ALA A 408 5.69 -11.41 -16.68
N LYS A 409 6.72 -11.83 -17.43
CA LYS A 409 7.24 -11.12 -18.60
C LYS A 409 6.18 -10.98 -19.69
N LYS A 410 5.46 -12.05 -20.06
CA LYS A 410 4.37 -11.96 -21.04
C LYS A 410 3.27 -10.97 -20.62
N VAL A 411 2.95 -10.86 -19.33
CA VAL A 411 2.00 -9.83 -18.84
C VAL A 411 2.62 -8.43 -18.91
N ALA A 412 3.90 -8.28 -18.58
CA ALA A 412 4.61 -7.00 -18.67
C ALA A 412 4.76 -6.52 -20.13
N ASP A 413 4.99 -7.44 -21.07
CA ASP A 413 5.05 -7.17 -22.50
C ASP A 413 3.72 -6.63 -23.02
N TYR A 414 2.59 -7.16 -22.55
CA TYR A 414 1.28 -6.57 -22.87
C TYR A 414 1.22 -5.10 -22.43
N ILE A 415 1.61 -4.79 -21.19
CA ILE A 415 1.61 -3.40 -20.67
C ILE A 415 2.52 -2.52 -21.53
N ALA A 416 3.72 -3.01 -21.84
CA ALA A 416 4.73 -2.33 -22.64
C ALA A 416 4.27 -2.03 -24.08
N GLN A 417 3.60 -2.98 -24.75
CA GLN A 417 3.06 -2.82 -26.09
C GLN A 417 1.94 -1.77 -26.17
N ARG A 418 1.30 -1.44 -25.05
CA ARG A 418 0.22 -0.44 -24.98
C ARG A 418 0.71 0.90 -24.38
N ALA A 419 2.01 1.03 -24.14
CA ALA A 419 2.63 2.30 -23.78
C ALA A 419 2.50 3.29 -24.95
N VAL A 420 1.90 4.45 -24.70
CA VAL A 420 1.79 5.51 -25.72
C VAL A 420 2.87 6.54 -25.46
N ARG A 421 3.74 6.79 -26.45
CA ARG A 421 4.78 7.81 -26.35
C ARG A 421 4.14 9.21 -26.38
N GLU A 422 4.38 10.01 -25.35
CA GLU A 422 3.86 11.37 -25.22
C GLU A 422 4.76 12.19 -24.29
N GLY A 423 4.98 13.47 -24.59
CA GLY A 423 5.71 14.39 -23.69
C GLY A 423 7.15 13.95 -23.37
N GLY A 424 7.82 13.23 -24.27
CA GLY A 424 9.16 12.67 -24.01
C GLY A 424 9.17 11.45 -23.07
N GLY A 425 8.00 10.91 -22.73
CA GLY A 425 7.83 9.72 -21.89
C GLY A 425 6.82 8.72 -22.47
N TYR A 426 6.28 7.87 -21.59
CA TYR A 426 5.25 6.88 -21.89
C TYR A 426 4.06 7.07 -20.95
N LYS A 427 2.86 7.21 -21.52
CA LYS A 427 1.61 7.11 -20.77
C LYS A 427 1.01 5.71 -20.92
N PHE A 428 0.22 5.34 -19.92
CA PHE A 428 -0.49 4.07 -19.87
C PHE A 428 -1.97 4.34 -19.61
N ALA A 429 -2.84 3.90 -20.51
CA ALA A 429 -4.27 3.95 -20.25
C ALA A 429 -4.61 2.96 -19.13
N GLN A 430 -5.46 3.36 -18.18
CA GLN A 430 -5.85 2.46 -17.10
C GLN A 430 -6.64 1.25 -17.64
N PHE A 431 -7.43 1.47 -18.70
CA PHE A 431 -8.33 0.48 -19.25
C PHE A 431 -8.14 0.33 -20.76
N HIS A 432 -8.12 -0.91 -21.22
CA HIS A 432 -8.15 -1.26 -22.64
C HIS A 432 -9.37 -2.14 -22.94
N PRO A 433 -10.07 -1.92 -24.07
CA PRO A 433 -11.13 -2.82 -24.50
C PRO A 433 -10.56 -4.23 -24.70
N LEU A 434 -11.40 -5.25 -24.54
CA LEU A 434 -11.06 -6.58 -25.02
C LEU A 434 -11.09 -6.56 -26.54
N PRO A 435 -10.14 -7.20 -27.24
CA PRO A 435 -10.32 -7.53 -28.65
C PRO A 435 -11.58 -8.37 -28.79
N ASP A 436 -12.33 -8.13 -29.86
CA ASP A 436 -13.54 -8.89 -30.21
C ASP A 436 -13.23 -10.37 -30.49
#